data_AF-D4GRA9-F1
#
_entry.id   AF-D4GRA9-F1
#
_cell.length_a   1.000
_cell.length_b   1.000
_cell.length_c   1.000
_cell.angle_alpha   90.00
_cell.angle_beta   90.00
_cell.angle_gamma   90.00
#
_symmetry.space_group_name_H-M   'P 1'
#
loop_
_entity.id
_entity.type
_entity.pdbx_description
1 polymer ?
#
loop_
_entity_poly.entity_id
_entity_poly.type
_entity_poly.pdbx_seq_one_letter_code
_entity_poly.pdbx_strand_id
1 'polypeptide(L)'
;MILRYYADADVREWHDHALRLLRTLHDEHGIAVEIDRIDEQHGPITDFPGDVRSSTPEEVYERDLKRNRALNQTIDQTPSEAFKRYGRLDIAGNVAVVDDEGTVRWASTLPGYADGYRPGAASQTAMDFLEDIATAPSNRICVECLSLLDGDENFCPNCGYEFP
;
A
#
# COMPACT_ATOMS: atom_id res chain seq x y z
N MET A 1 -1.68 0.06 13.18
CA MET A 1 -1.44 0.28 11.72
C MET A 1 -0.79 -0.95 11.13
N ILE A 2 -1.29 -1.43 9.98
CA ILE A 2 -0.66 -2.50 9.20
C ILE A 2 -0.44 -2.01 7.77
N LEU A 3 0.74 -2.25 7.22
CA LEU A 3 1.05 -2.01 5.81
C LEU A 3 1.01 -3.33 5.04
N ARG A 4 0.03 -3.46 4.15
CA ARG A 4 -0.19 -4.64 3.33
C ARG A 4 0.35 -4.43 1.93
N TYR A 5 1.12 -5.40 1.43
CA TYR A 5 1.51 -5.47 0.04
C TYR A 5 0.72 -6.55 -0.69
N TYR A 6 0.00 -6.15 -1.73
CA TYR A 6 -0.62 -7.06 -2.69
C TYR A 6 0.48 -7.53 -3.63
N ALA A 7 1.10 -8.65 -3.28
CA ALA A 7 2.35 -9.10 -3.86
C ALA A 7 2.21 -9.63 -5.29
N ASP A 8 3.34 -10.07 -5.83
CA ASP A 8 3.48 -10.66 -7.14
C ASP A 8 3.24 -9.68 -8.30
N ALA A 9 3.78 -8.46 -8.16
CA ALA A 9 3.82 -7.47 -9.23
C ALA A 9 4.44 -8.07 -10.51
N ASP A 10 3.89 -7.73 -11.67
CA ASP A 10 4.37 -8.21 -12.98
C ASP A 10 5.86 -7.90 -13.21
N VAL A 11 6.34 -6.76 -12.69
CA VAL A 11 7.76 -6.38 -12.71
C VAL A 11 8.44 -6.95 -11.47
N ARG A 12 9.30 -7.95 -11.69
CA ARG A 12 10.03 -8.64 -10.61
C ARG A 12 10.87 -7.70 -9.75
N GLU A 13 11.52 -6.71 -10.37
CA GLU A 13 12.35 -5.75 -9.67
C GLU A 13 11.55 -4.92 -8.67
N TRP A 14 10.32 -4.51 -9.03
CA TRP A 14 9.41 -3.80 -8.13
C TRP A 14 8.93 -4.71 -7.00
N HIS A 15 8.62 -5.97 -7.31
CA HIS A 15 8.27 -6.96 -6.30
C HIS A 15 9.39 -7.13 -5.26
N ASP A 16 10.60 -7.45 -5.72
CA ASP A 16 11.75 -7.65 -4.83
C ASP A 16 12.09 -6.37 -4.05
N HIS A 17 11.86 -5.20 -4.64
CA HIS A 17 12.08 -3.93 -3.96
C HIS A 17 11.04 -3.64 -2.88
N ALA A 18 9.75 -3.86 -3.15
CA ALA A 18 8.68 -3.74 -2.17
C ALA A 18 8.97 -4.60 -0.94
N LEU A 19 9.40 -5.86 -1.14
CA LEU A 19 9.75 -6.76 -0.04
C LEU A 19 10.89 -6.22 0.82
N ARG A 20 11.90 -5.55 0.23
CA ARG A 20 12.98 -4.91 0.99
C ARG A 20 12.46 -3.73 1.80
N LEU A 21 11.65 -2.87 1.20
CA LEU A 21 11.08 -1.69 1.87
C LEU A 21 10.16 -2.09 3.04
N LEU A 22 9.33 -3.12 2.89
CA LEU A 22 8.51 -3.65 3.98
C LEU A 22 9.35 -4.15 5.15
N ARG A 23 10.49 -4.81 4.89
CA ARG A 23 11.42 -5.23 5.95
C ARG A 23 12.02 -4.02 6.66
N THR A 24 12.48 -3.01 5.91
CA THR A 24 12.98 -1.75 6.49
C THR A 24 11.91 -1.08 7.36
N LEU A 25 10.66 -1.00 6.89
CA LEU A 25 9.55 -0.42 7.64
C LEU A 25 9.25 -1.15 8.95
N HIS A 26 9.34 -2.48 8.92
CA HIS A 26 9.20 -3.29 10.12
C HIS A 26 10.38 -3.08 11.08
N ASP A 27 11.61 -3.20 10.59
CA ASP A 27 12.81 -3.25 11.43
C ASP A 27 13.24 -1.88 11.97
N GLU A 28 13.08 -0.81 11.19
CA GLU A 28 13.51 0.54 11.56
C GLU A 28 12.38 1.37 12.17
N HIS A 29 11.13 1.18 11.72
CA HIS A 29 9.99 1.99 12.13
C HIS A 29 8.97 1.23 12.98
N GLY A 30 9.15 -0.08 13.18
CA GLY A 30 8.23 -0.91 13.98
C GLY A 30 6.82 -1.04 13.38
N ILE A 31 6.66 -0.76 12.09
CA ILE A 31 5.36 -0.84 11.41
C ILE A 31 5.05 -2.31 11.13
N ALA A 32 3.86 -2.76 11.55
CA ALA A 32 3.39 -4.11 11.21
C ALA A 32 3.18 -4.22 9.69
N VAL A 33 3.66 -5.31 9.11
CA VAL A 33 3.60 -5.55 7.66
C VAL A 33 2.92 -6.87 7.35
N GLU A 34 2.23 -6.94 6.21
CA GLU A 34 1.58 -8.15 5.72
C GLU A 34 1.77 -8.27 4.20
N ILE A 35 1.76 -9.50 3.71
CA ILE A 35 1.78 -9.81 2.28
C ILE A 35 0.56 -10.65 1.92
N ASP A 36 -0.14 -10.21 0.88
CA ASP A 36 -1.17 -10.99 0.20
C ASP A 36 -0.71 -11.28 -1.23
N ARG A 37 -0.27 -12.52 -1.46
CA ARG A 37 0.25 -12.98 -2.75
C ARG A 37 -0.89 -13.22 -3.72
N ILE A 38 -0.90 -12.45 -4.82
CA ILE A 38 -1.95 -12.51 -5.83
C ILE A 38 -1.49 -13.39 -6.99
N ASP A 39 -2.18 -14.52 -7.19
CA ASP A 39 -1.90 -15.52 -8.25
C ASP A 39 -0.45 -16.08 -8.27
N GLU A 40 0.35 -15.80 -7.23
CA GLU A 40 1.68 -16.35 -6.94
C GLU A 40 2.63 -16.44 -8.15
N GLN A 41 2.90 -15.32 -8.80
CA GLN A 41 3.76 -15.28 -10.00
C GLN A 41 5.25 -15.53 -9.71
N HIS A 42 5.73 -15.19 -8.52
CA HIS A 42 7.15 -15.31 -8.14
C HIS A 42 7.40 -16.52 -7.21
N GLY A 43 8.68 -16.74 -6.89
CA GLY A 43 9.08 -17.78 -5.93
C GLY A 43 8.52 -17.55 -4.52
N PRO A 44 8.61 -18.56 -3.63
CA PRO A 44 8.10 -18.44 -2.27
C PRO A 44 8.83 -17.32 -1.51
N ILE A 45 8.07 -16.54 -0.73
CA ILE A 45 8.59 -15.52 0.16
C ILE A 45 8.90 -16.20 1.49
N THR A 46 10.19 -16.23 1.85
CA THR A 46 10.69 -16.86 3.07
C THR A 46 11.28 -15.81 4.00
N ASP A 47 11.25 -16.06 5.31
CA ASP A 47 11.80 -15.18 6.34
C ASP A 47 11.26 -13.74 6.24
N PHE A 48 9.94 -13.59 6.06
CA PHE A 48 9.26 -12.31 6.13
C PHE A 48 8.80 -12.06 7.58
N PRO A 49 9.00 -10.85 8.15
CA PRO A 49 8.69 -10.58 9.56
C PRO A 49 7.18 -10.58 9.88
N GLY A 50 6.33 -10.43 8.87
CA GLY A 50 4.87 -10.39 9.02
C GLY A 50 4.14 -11.60 8.42
N ASP A 51 2.81 -11.50 8.38
CA ASP A 51 1.99 -12.57 7.81
C ASP A 51 2.05 -12.59 6.28
N VAL A 52 2.17 -13.79 5.72
CA VAL A 52 2.10 -14.03 4.28
C VAL A 52 0.93 -14.96 4.01
N ARG A 53 0.00 -14.51 3.16
CA ARG A 53 -1.11 -15.33 2.67
C ARG A 53 -1.18 -15.27 1.14
N SER A 54 -1.98 -16.16 0.57
CA SER A 54 -2.27 -16.18 -0.85
C SER A 54 -3.76 -15.94 -1.07
N SER A 55 -4.12 -15.20 -2.12
CA SER A 55 -5.50 -14.94 -2.52
C SER A 55 -5.56 -14.72 -4.03
N THR A 56 -6.76 -14.88 -4.59
CA THR A 56 -7.07 -14.45 -5.95
C THR A 56 -7.34 -12.94 -6.00
N PRO A 57 -7.19 -12.29 -7.17
CA PRO A 57 -7.59 -10.89 -7.34
C PRO A 57 -9.04 -10.64 -6.91
N GLU A 58 -9.95 -11.56 -7.21
CA GLU A 58 -11.37 -11.46 -6.84
C GLU A 58 -11.59 -11.46 -5.33
N GLU A 59 -10.90 -12.34 -4.59
CA GLU A 59 -10.99 -12.41 -3.14
C GLU A 59 -10.51 -11.11 -2.50
N VAL A 60 -9.38 -10.57 -2.95
CA VAL A 60 -8.87 -9.28 -2.49
C VAL A 60 -9.84 -8.16 -2.82
N TYR A 61 -10.37 -8.12 -4.05
CA TYR A 61 -11.29 -7.08 -4.48
C TYR A 61 -12.59 -7.06 -3.68
N GLU A 62 -13.20 -8.21 -3.42
CA GLU A 62 -14.43 -8.29 -2.63
C GLU A 62 -14.20 -7.97 -1.15
N ARG A 63 -13.08 -8.43 -0.57
CA ARG A 63 -12.73 -8.23 0.84
C ARG A 63 -12.34 -6.78 1.15
N ASP A 64 -11.40 -6.23 0.36
CA ASP A 64 -10.69 -5.01 0.72
C ASP A 64 -11.18 -3.76 -0.03
N LEU A 65 -11.69 -3.92 -1.26
CA LEU A 65 -11.81 -2.79 -2.21
C LEU A 65 -13.26 -2.43 -2.59
N LYS A 66 -14.08 -3.38 -3.02
CA LYS A 66 -15.36 -3.14 -3.74
C LYS A 66 -16.39 -2.34 -2.96
N ARG A 67 -16.53 -2.58 -1.65
CA ARG A 67 -17.57 -1.99 -0.78
C ARG A 67 -16.97 -1.28 0.42
N ASN A 68 -15.74 -0.80 0.27
CA ASN A 68 -15.02 -0.14 1.34
C ASN A 68 -15.26 1.37 1.30
N ARG A 69 -16.14 1.86 2.18
CA ARG A 69 -16.47 3.28 2.26
C ARG A 69 -15.30 4.14 2.73
N ALA A 70 -14.44 3.62 3.61
CA ALA A 70 -13.28 4.36 4.11
C ALA A 70 -12.27 4.60 2.98
N LEU A 71 -11.94 3.54 2.23
CA LEU A 71 -11.10 3.63 1.03
C LEU A 71 -11.70 4.60 -0.01
N ASN A 72 -12.99 4.50 -0.30
CA ASN A 72 -13.64 5.37 -1.30
C ASN A 72 -13.57 6.88 -0.98
N GLN A 73 -13.27 7.25 0.26
CA GLN A 73 -13.10 8.64 0.68
C GLN A 73 -11.65 9.13 0.56
N THR A 74 -10.70 8.22 0.37
CA THR A 74 -9.26 8.53 0.36
C THR A 74 -8.60 8.37 -1.01
N ILE A 75 -9.22 7.65 -1.95
CA ILE A 75 -8.77 7.55 -3.34
C ILE A 75 -9.60 8.42 -4.28
N ASP A 76 -8.96 9.00 -5.29
CA ASP A 76 -9.61 9.90 -6.26
C ASP A 76 -10.63 9.20 -7.18
N GLN A 77 -10.46 7.89 -7.36
CA GLN A 77 -11.18 7.08 -8.34
C GLN A 77 -12.07 6.07 -7.61
N THR A 78 -13.14 5.60 -8.24
CA THR A 78 -13.86 4.46 -7.66
C THR A 78 -12.97 3.20 -7.68
N PRO A 79 -13.15 2.24 -6.76
CA PRO A 79 -12.36 1.00 -6.77
C PRO A 79 -12.43 0.24 -8.10
N SER A 80 -13.56 0.31 -8.81
CA SER A 80 -13.65 -0.29 -10.15
C SER A 80 -12.81 0.44 -11.19
N GLU A 81 -12.70 1.75 -11.13
CA GLU A 81 -11.84 2.52 -12.05
C GLU A 81 -10.36 2.31 -11.73
N ALA A 82 -10.01 2.27 -10.44
CA ALA A 82 -8.64 2.12 -9.99
C ALA A 82 -8.07 0.70 -10.26
N PHE A 83 -8.87 -0.34 -9.94
CA PHE A 83 -8.38 -1.71 -9.86
C PHE A 83 -8.93 -2.64 -10.95
N LYS A 84 -9.75 -2.14 -11.90
CA LYS A 84 -10.15 -2.94 -13.08
C LYS A 84 -9.65 -2.31 -14.36
N ARG A 85 -8.80 -3.05 -15.09
CA ARG A 85 -8.28 -2.67 -16.40
C ARG A 85 -8.73 -3.67 -17.45
N TYR A 86 -9.36 -3.17 -18.52
CA TYR A 86 -9.87 -4.00 -19.62
C TYR A 86 -10.76 -5.18 -19.17
N GLY A 87 -11.53 -4.98 -18.10
CA GLY A 87 -12.43 -5.99 -17.54
C GLY A 87 -11.77 -7.03 -16.62
N ARG A 88 -10.48 -6.91 -16.33
CA ARG A 88 -9.74 -7.75 -15.38
C ARG A 88 -9.30 -6.96 -14.17
N LEU A 89 -9.20 -7.63 -13.02
CA LEU A 89 -8.66 -7.03 -11.81
C LEU A 89 -7.13 -6.91 -11.94
N ASP A 90 -6.62 -5.72 -11.67
CA ASP A 90 -5.19 -5.37 -11.72
C ASP A 90 -4.82 -4.78 -10.36
N ILE A 91 -4.45 -5.68 -9.44
CA ILE A 91 -4.22 -5.37 -8.01
C ILE A 91 -2.78 -5.66 -7.61
N ALA A 92 -2.16 -6.68 -8.21
CA ALA A 92 -0.79 -7.10 -7.91
C ALA A 92 0.19 -5.93 -8.07
N GLY A 93 1.10 -5.80 -7.11
CA GLY A 93 2.04 -4.69 -7.00
C GLY A 93 1.54 -3.48 -6.22
N ASN A 94 0.25 -3.37 -5.90
CA ASN A 94 -0.25 -2.28 -5.07
C ASN A 94 0.02 -2.51 -3.57
N VAL A 95 -0.05 -1.44 -2.80
CA VAL A 95 0.05 -1.45 -1.34
C VAL A 95 -1.18 -0.83 -0.71
N ALA A 96 -1.46 -1.21 0.53
CA ALA A 96 -2.57 -0.70 1.31
C ALA A 96 -2.17 -0.41 2.75
N VAL A 97 -2.77 0.64 3.29
CA VAL A 97 -2.75 0.94 4.72
C VAL A 97 -4.02 0.35 5.32
N VAL A 98 -3.85 -0.49 6.33
CA VAL A 98 -4.91 -1.23 6.99
C VAL A 98 -4.95 -0.81 8.46
N ASP A 99 -6.14 -0.58 8.99
CA ASP A 99 -6.33 -0.34 10.41
C ASP A 99 -6.30 -1.65 11.21
N ASP A 100 -6.33 -1.53 12.54
CA ASP A 100 -6.21 -2.67 13.44
C ASP A 100 -7.46 -3.58 13.41
N GLU A 101 -8.57 -3.11 12.83
CA GLU A 101 -9.77 -3.93 12.57
C GLU A 101 -9.66 -4.72 11.24
N GLY A 102 -8.58 -4.53 10.49
CA GLY A 102 -8.36 -5.15 9.18
C GLY A 102 -9.02 -4.40 8.02
N THR A 103 -9.54 -3.19 8.25
CA THR A 103 -10.16 -2.37 7.21
C THR A 103 -9.11 -1.57 6.45
N VAL A 104 -9.12 -1.68 5.11
CA VAL A 104 -8.26 -0.86 4.25
C VAL A 104 -8.69 0.61 4.30
N ARG A 105 -7.80 1.49 4.75
CA ARG A 105 -8.03 2.93 4.86
C ARG A 105 -7.58 3.68 3.62
N TRP A 106 -6.55 3.18 2.96
CA TRP A 106 -6.01 3.70 1.71
C TRP A 106 -5.32 2.57 0.94
N ALA A 107 -5.28 2.68 -0.38
CA ALA A 107 -4.49 1.81 -1.23
C ALA A 107 -3.93 2.60 -2.41
N SER A 108 -2.72 2.26 -2.85
CA SER A 108 -2.18 2.75 -4.11
C SER A 108 -3.08 2.25 -5.26
N THR A 109 -3.20 3.05 -6.30
CA THR A 109 -3.97 2.69 -7.51
C THR A 109 -3.04 2.39 -8.69
N LEU A 110 -1.74 2.61 -8.51
CA LEU A 110 -0.68 2.35 -9.47
C LEU A 110 0.45 1.54 -8.79
N PRO A 111 0.85 0.37 -9.31
CA PRO A 111 1.82 -0.50 -8.63
C PRO A 111 3.30 -0.09 -8.78
N GLY A 112 3.63 0.79 -9.74
CA GLY A 112 5.01 1.17 -10.07
C GLY A 112 5.45 2.52 -9.50
N TYR A 113 6.45 3.12 -10.16
CA TYR A 113 6.94 4.49 -9.92
C TYR A 113 6.21 5.53 -10.78
N ALA A 114 6.14 6.77 -10.30
CA ALA A 114 5.45 7.88 -10.96
C ALA A 114 6.04 8.24 -12.33
N ASP A 115 7.34 8.01 -12.55
CA ASP A 115 8.03 8.29 -13.81
C ASP A 115 7.53 7.43 -14.98
N GLY A 116 6.94 6.27 -14.67
CA GLY A 116 6.22 5.41 -15.62
C GLY A 116 4.80 5.90 -15.95
N TYR A 117 4.33 6.98 -15.33
CA TYR A 117 2.96 7.48 -15.45
C TYR A 117 2.91 8.97 -15.82
N ARG A 118 1.67 9.50 -15.94
CA ARG A 118 1.43 10.92 -16.23
C ARG A 118 1.86 11.81 -15.05
N PRO A 119 2.23 13.08 -15.29
CA PRO A 119 2.52 14.03 -14.22
C PRO A 119 1.41 14.06 -13.16
N GLY A 120 1.80 14.12 -11.89
CA GLY A 120 0.87 14.09 -10.75
C GLY A 120 0.47 12.69 -10.27
N ALA A 121 1.10 11.62 -10.77
CA ALA A 121 0.83 10.24 -10.33
C ALA A 121 1.51 9.84 -9.01
N ALA A 122 2.46 10.63 -8.50
CA ALA A 122 3.29 10.26 -7.35
C ALA A 122 2.49 9.95 -6.08
N SER A 123 1.32 10.56 -5.90
CA SER A 123 0.47 10.26 -4.73
C SER A 123 -0.31 8.95 -4.84
N GLN A 124 -0.28 8.30 -6.00
CA GLN A 124 -1.07 7.11 -6.33
C GLN A 124 -0.22 5.85 -6.47
N THR A 125 1.10 6.00 -6.49
CA THR A 125 2.07 4.95 -6.79
C THR A 125 2.53 4.21 -5.56
N ALA A 126 2.63 2.88 -5.68
CA ALA A 126 3.06 2.02 -4.59
C ALA A 126 4.53 2.22 -4.25
N MET A 127 5.40 2.32 -5.26
CA MET A 127 6.85 2.40 -5.03
C MET A 127 7.25 3.73 -4.40
N ASP A 128 6.78 4.86 -4.94
CA ASP A 128 7.06 6.17 -4.36
C ASP A 128 6.52 6.26 -2.92
N PHE A 129 5.30 5.76 -2.68
CA PHE A 129 4.74 5.71 -1.33
C PHE A 129 5.65 4.92 -0.37
N LEU A 130 6.06 3.70 -0.74
CA LEU A 130 6.90 2.85 0.11
C LEU A 130 8.27 3.47 0.39
N GLU A 131 8.92 4.07 -0.61
CA GLU A 131 10.22 4.73 -0.45
C GLU A 131 10.13 5.94 0.49
N ASP A 132 9.08 6.74 0.34
CA ASP A 132 8.85 7.92 1.17
C ASP A 132 8.64 7.53 2.63
N ILE A 133 7.78 6.53 2.92
CA ILE A 133 7.52 6.10 4.31
C ILE A 133 8.68 5.31 4.91
N ALA A 134 9.49 4.63 4.09
CA ALA A 134 10.69 3.94 4.58
C ALA A 134 11.76 4.93 5.03
N THR A 135 11.79 6.13 4.43
CA THR A 135 12.64 7.24 4.90
C THR A 135 12.11 7.80 6.21
N ALA A 136 10.83 8.18 6.23
CA ALA A 136 10.13 8.57 7.45
C ALA A 136 8.62 8.38 7.23
N PRO A 137 7.89 7.66 8.10
CA PRO A 137 6.46 7.43 7.91
C PRO A 137 5.65 8.73 7.74
N SER A 138 6.03 9.78 8.47
CA SER A 138 5.42 11.11 8.41
C SER A 138 5.53 11.79 7.04
N ASN A 139 6.36 11.30 6.12
CA ASN A 139 6.40 11.81 4.74
C ASN A 139 5.09 11.58 4.00
N ARG A 140 4.30 10.57 4.39
CA ARG A 140 3.05 10.20 3.69
C ARG A 140 1.90 9.85 4.61
N ILE A 141 2.15 9.46 5.85
CA ILE A 141 1.11 8.93 6.73
C ILE A 141 1.38 9.20 8.21
N CYS A 142 0.31 9.56 8.92
CA CYS A 142 0.31 9.55 10.38
C CYS A 142 0.04 8.13 10.90
N VAL A 143 1.00 7.54 11.59
CA VAL A 143 0.89 6.17 12.13
C VAL A 143 -0.19 6.03 13.21
N GLU A 144 -0.59 7.12 13.88
CA GLU A 144 -1.60 7.12 14.94
C GLU A 144 -3.04 7.10 14.41
N CYS A 145 -3.33 7.84 13.34
CA CYS A 145 -4.71 7.98 12.83
C CYS A 145 -4.90 7.57 11.37
N LEU A 146 -3.83 7.13 10.71
CA LEU A 146 -3.80 6.64 9.33
C LEU A 146 -4.21 7.67 8.28
N SER A 147 -4.23 8.95 8.64
CA SER A 147 -4.40 10.04 7.68
C SER A 147 -3.17 10.16 6.79
N LEU A 148 -3.43 10.33 5.50
CA LEU A 148 -2.39 10.72 4.54
C LEU A 148 -1.87 12.12 4.87
N LEU A 149 -0.60 12.31 4.60
CA LEU A 149 0.16 13.55 4.82
C LEU A 149 0.77 14.01 3.50
N ASP A 150 1.03 15.31 3.40
CA ASP A 150 1.70 15.94 2.27
C ASP A 150 3.24 15.88 2.41
N GLY A 151 3.75 15.60 3.61
CA GLY A 151 5.15 15.33 3.94
C GLY A 151 5.95 16.55 4.39
N ASP A 152 5.33 17.72 4.47
CA ASP A 152 5.90 18.96 4.99
C ASP A 152 5.39 19.33 6.39
N GLU A 153 4.50 18.50 6.95
CA GLU A 153 3.91 18.73 8.25
C GLU A 153 4.85 18.36 9.40
N ASN A 154 4.83 19.17 10.47
CA ASN A 154 5.53 18.86 11.73
C ASN A 154 4.62 18.14 12.75
N PHE A 155 3.31 18.06 12.45
CA PHE A 155 2.30 17.37 13.24
C PHE A 155 1.18 16.90 12.33
N CYS A 156 0.42 15.89 12.75
CA CYS A 156 -0.72 15.42 11.98
C CYS A 156 -1.87 16.42 12.05
N PRO A 157 -2.33 16.99 10.93
CA PRO A 157 -3.44 17.94 10.92
C PRO A 157 -4.79 17.32 11.31
N ASN A 158 -4.91 15.98 11.25
CA ASN A 158 -6.14 15.27 11.58
C ASN A 158 -6.27 14.92 13.06
N CYS A 159 -5.19 14.44 13.71
CA CYS A 159 -5.24 14.00 15.11
C CYS A 159 -4.38 14.82 16.10
N GLY A 160 -3.54 15.73 15.60
CA GLY A 160 -2.67 16.57 16.42
C GLY A 160 -1.41 15.89 16.95
N TYR A 161 -1.10 14.67 16.50
CA TYR A 161 0.14 13.98 16.88
C TYR A 161 1.37 14.72 16.34
N GLU A 162 2.34 15.02 17.20
CA GLU A 162 3.61 15.65 16.81
C GLU A 162 4.60 14.58 16.31
N PHE A 163 5.23 14.83 15.16
CA PHE A 163 6.20 13.90 14.60
C PHE A 163 7.58 14.10 15.25
N PRO A 164 8.32 13.01 15.55
CA PRO A 164 9.64 13.07 16.16
C PRO A 164 10.73 13.65 15.23
#